data_AF-A0A933GUA5-F1
#
_entry.id   AF-A0A933GUA5-F1
#
_cell.length_a   1.000
_cell.length_b   1.000
_cell.length_c   1.000
_cell.angle_alpha   90.00
_cell.angle_beta   90.00
_cell.angle_gamma   90.00
#
_symmetry.space_group_name_H-M   'P 1'
#
loop_
_entity.id
_entity.type
_entity.pdbx_description
1 polymer ?
#
loop_
_entity_poly.entity_id
_entity_poly.type
_entity_poly.pdbx_seq_one_letter_code
_entity_poly.pdbx_strand_id
1 'polypeptide(L)'
;MSVRQIVLHVAPDLDSLVSAWLLVRFGEARYPGTSSAGLAFFPASAVDGVALEKEGVLAVDVGGGRFDHHQEELREDGAGTKGDAESRMRSEAGGGTEPPERLCASLLVARDLGIESDRSLRKVLDLAQRRDVEGVGVKSSDPLDQVGHLVNLIDGWNGLFPARPEEVARRTFECLDALHHNERTWNEALDAVDAASPVRFSPSGILVDWFESDNKRLMKASRYRRRDACVVRSRSGNTGVNVNFASPRVQAADVVTAAEYLRLFESQARGIAPDPGELRLVGGHLGWFLHSSRKLVMAGSDKEPTAARSVLPCRRVAELVGTSLHPEHLFPRDVCPGSHCIGPSCFLFRHDLSACEEPRRLGVRSR
;
A
#
# COMPACT_ATOMS: atom_id res chain seq x y z
N MET A 1 18.27 -31.39 -8.28
CA MET A 1 19.45 -30.67 -8.83
C MET A 1 19.46 -29.28 -8.23
N SER A 2 20.62 -28.76 -7.81
CA SER A 2 20.70 -27.38 -7.32
C SER A 2 20.93 -26.43 -8.48
N VAL A 3 20.17 -25.34 -8.55
CA VAL A 3 20.40 -24.24 -9.48
C VAL A 3 21.63 -23.47 -9.02
N ARG A 4 22.57 -23.26 -9.93
CA ARG A 4 23.81 -22.51 -9.70
C ARG A 4 23.83 -21.16 -10.41
N GLN A 5 23.02 -21.01 -11.46
CA GLN A 5 23.04 -19.83 -12.31
C GLN A 5 21.67 -19.58 -12.94
N ILE A 6 21.31 -18.31 -13.09
CA ILE A 6 20.14 -17.85 -13.84
C ILE A 6 20.65 -17.02 -15.03
N VAL A 7 20.16 -17.34 -16.22
CA VAL A 7 20.60 -16.74 -17.49
C VAL A 7 19.52 -15.81 -18.04
N LEU A 8 19.95 -14.60 -18.42
CA LEU A 8 19.13 -13.54 -19.03
C LEU A 8 19.80 -13.06 -20.34
N HIS A 9 19.12 -12.20 -21.11
CA HIS A 9 19.71 -11.51 -22.26
C HIS A 9 20.63 -10.33 -21.84
N VAL A 10 21.59 -9.96 -22.70
CA VAL A 10 22.62 -8.91 -22.41
C VAL A 10 22.11 -7.50 -22.11
N ALA A 11 20.92 -7.16 -22.59
CA ALA A 11 20.29 -5.87 -22.36
C ALA A 11 18.95 -6.10 -21.64
N PRO A 12 19.00 -6.63 -20.40
CA PRO A 12 17.85 -7.22 -19.75
C PRO A 12 16.72 -6.19 -19.62
N ASP A 13 15.52 -6.62 -19.95
CA ASP A 13 14.31 -5.81 -19.88
C ASP A 13 13.53 -6.04 -18.58
N LEU A 14 12.31 -5.53 -18.47
CA LEU A 14 11.54 -5.71 -17.25
C LEU A 14 11.16 -7.19 -17.02
N ASP A 15 10.78 -7.92 -18.07
CA ASP A 15 10.22 -9.27 -17.93
C ASP A 15 11.28 -10.30 -17.52
N SER A 16 12.43 -10.28 -18.19
CA SER A 16 13.60 -11.08 -17.82
C SER A 16 14.07 -10.77 -16.39
N LEU A 17 14.09 -9.49 -15.98
CA LEU A 17 14.51 -9.08 -14.63
C LEU A 17 13.51 -9.48 -13.54
N VAL A 18 12.20 -9.33 -13.78
CA VAL A 18 11.18 -9.77 -12.82
C VAL A 18 11.21 -11.29 -12.69
N SER A 19 11.33 -12.03 -13.80
CA SER A 19 11.49 -13.49 -13.80
C SER A 19 12.66 -13.96 -12.94
N ALA A 20 13.84 -13.38 -13.14
CA ALA A 20 15.02 -13.70 -12.35
C ALA A 20 14.84 -13.31 -10.88
N TRP A 21 14.27 -12.14 -10.59
CA TRP A 21 14.00 -11.70 -9.22
C TRP A 21 13.07 -12.66 -8.48
N LEU A 22 12.00 -13.14 -9.14
CA LEU A 22 11.07 -14.12 -8.58
C LEU A 22 11.77 -15.43 -8.21
N LEU A 23 12.61 -15.96 -9.10
CA LEU A 23 13.40 -17.17 -8.83
C LEU A 23 14.35 -16.97 -7.64
N VAL A 24 15.04 -15.82 -7.56
CA VAL A 24 15.98 -15.56 -6.46
C VAL A 24 15.25 -15.38 -5.11
N ARG A 25 14.09 -14.73 -5.09
CA ARG A 25 13.37 -14.42 -3.83
C ARG A 25 12.43 -15.53 -3.37
N PHE A 26 11.84 -16.29 -4.29
CA PHE A 26 10.77 -17.25 -3.99
C PHE A 26 11.05 -18.65 -4.56
N GLY A 27 12.08 -18.82 -5.38
CA GLY A 27 12.35 -20.06 -6.09
C GLY A 27 12.94 -21.18 -5.24
N GLU A 28 13.60 -20.87 -4.11
CA GLU A 28 14.44 -21.83 -3.35
C GLU A 28 13.71 -23.14 -3.01
N ALA A 29 12.43 -23.06 -2.63
CA ALA A 29 11.64 -24.23 -2.26
C ALA A 29 11.40 -25.20 -3.44
N ARG A 30 11.26 -24.66 -4.66
CA ARG A 30 11.03 -25.44 -5.89
C ARG A 30 12.33 -25.77 -6.62
N TYR A 31 13.28 -24.84 -6.56
CA TYR A 31 14.56 -24.85 -7.26
C TYR A 31 15.68 -24.53 -6.25
N PRO A 32 16.18 -25.54 -5.50
CA PRO A 32 17.21 -25.32 -4.50
C PRO A 32 18.43 -24.62 -5.07
N GLY A 33 18.98 -23.62 -4.38
CA GLY A 33 20.14 -22.83 -4.79
C GLY A 33 19.83 -21.52 -5.52
N THR A 34 18.58 -21.26 -5.93
CA THR A 34 18.26 -20.01 -6.65
C THR A 34 18.52 -18.75 -5.82
N SER A 35 18.39 -18.82 -4.48
CA SER A 35 18.68 -17.68 -3.60
C SER A 35 20.15 -17.23 -3.63
N SER A 36 21.06 -18.13 -4.03
CA SER A 36 22.50 -17.90 -4.14
C SER A 36 23.04 -18.01 -5.57
N ALA A 37 22.16 -18.25 -6.55
CA ALA A 37 22.56 -18.46 -7.94
C ALA A 37 23.19 -17.19 -8.53
N GLY A 38 24.27 -17.37 -9.29
CA GLY A 38 24.86 -16.29 -10.07
C GLY A 38 23.94 -15.84 -11.20
N LEU A 39 23.98 -14.57 -11.58
CA LEU A 39 23.35 -14.09 -12.82
C LEU A 39 24.38 -14.11 -13.95
N ALA A 40 23.95 -14.54 -15.13
CA ALA A 40 24.76 -14.47 -16.34
C ALA A 40 23.94 -13.97 -17.52
N PHE A 41 24.62 -13.29 -18.44
CA PHE A 41 23.98 -12.51 -19.49
C PHE A 41 24.57 -12.90 -20.84
N PHE A 42 23.71 -13.33 -21.76
CA PHE A 42 24.11 -13.84 -23.07
C PHE A 42 23.29 -13.20 -24.19
N PRO A 43 23.79 -13.13 -25.43
CA PRO A 43 22.92 -12.81 -26.57
C PRO A 43 21.77 -13.82 -26.60
N ALA A 44 20.53 -13.37 -26.78
CA ALA A 44 19.34 -14.25 -26.73
C ALA A 44 19.44 -15.45 -27.69
N SER A 45 20.08 -15.27 -28.85
CA SER A 45 20.32 -16.31 -29.85
C SER A 45 21.40 -17.34 -29.49
N ALA A 46 22.18 -17.11 -28.43
CA ALA A 46 23.30 -17.97 -28.03
C ALA A 46 22.95 -18.94 -26.88
N VAL A 47 21.68 -18.97 -26.46
CA VAL A 47 21.22 -19.75 -25.30
C VAL A 47 20.34 -20.90 -25.78
N ASP A 48 20.62 -22.11 -25.29
CA ASP A 48 19.69 -23.26 -25.34
C ASP A 48 19.23 -23.54 -23.90
N GLY A 49 18.09 -22.97 -23.53
CA GLY A 49 17.53 -23.04 -22.19
C GLY A 49 17.17 -24.47 -21.77
N VAL A 50 16.77 -25.32 -22.72
CA VAL A 50 16.40 -26.73 -22.45
C VAL A 50 17.63 -27.56 -22.11
N ALA A 51 18.74 -27.34 -22.82
CA ALA A 51 20.01 -28.00 -22.52
C ALA A 51 20.56 -27.55 -21.16
N LEU A 52 20.56 -26.23 -20.90
CA LEU A 52 21.10 -25.61 -19.69
C LEU A 52 20.39 -26.04 -18.39
N GLU A 53 19.09 -26.33 -18.44
CA GLU A 53 18.34 -26.77 -17.26
C GLU A 53 18.92 -28.06 -16.65
N LYS A 54 19.40 -28.98 -17.51
CA LYS A 54 20.08 -30.23 -17.08
C LYS A 54 21.43 -29.99 -16.41
N GLU A 55 21.98 -28.79 -16.52
CA GLU A 55 23.23 -28.35 -15.91
C GLU A 55 23.03 -27.44 -14.68
N GLY A 56 21.77 -27.33 -14.21
CA GLY A 56 21.42 -26.52 -13.05
C GLY A 56 21.44 -25.03 -13.37
N VAL A 57 21.16 -24.67 -14.63
CA VAL A 57 21.11 -23.30 -15.11
C VAL A 57 19.69 -23.03 -15.61
N LEU A 58 19.04 -22.02 -15.04
CA LEU A 58 17.70 -21.61 -15.48
C LEU A 58 17.81 -20.43 -16.44
N ALA A 59 17.40 -20.62 -17.69
CA ALA A 59 17.23 -19.53 -18.64
C ALA A 59 15.83 -18.92 -18.45
N VAL A 60 15.76 -17.59 -18.32
CA VAL A 60 14.50 -16.84 -18.28
C VAL A 60 14.47 -15.88 -19.44
N ASP A 61 13.33 -15.85 -20.14
CA ASP A 61 13.08 -14.98 -21.27
C ASP A 61 14.08 -15.14 -22.44
N VAL A 62 14.77 -16.27 -22.50
CA VAL A 62 15.72 -16.62 -23.57
C VAL A 62 15.86 -18.12 -23.78
N GLY A 63 16.23 -18.51 -25.00
CA GLY A 63 16.77 -19.82 -25.34
C GLY A 63 15.77 -20.98 -25.41
N GLY A 64 14.47 -20.69 -25.44
CA GLY A 64 13.41 -21.70 -25.57
C GLY A 64 13.25 -22.60 -24.36
N GLY A 65 13.66 -22.16 -23.17
CA GLY A 65 13.44 -22.88 -21.93
C GLY A 65 11.98 -22.84 -21.47
N ARG A 66 11.69 -23.46 -20.33
CA ARG A 66 10.36 -23.45 -19.69
C ARG A 66 9.85 -22.05 -19.28
N PHE A 67 10.77 -21.09 -19.16
CA PHE A 67 10.48 -19.71 -18.78
C PHE A 67 10.76 -18.75 -19.95
N ASP A 68 10.62 -19.23 -21.18
CA ASP A 68 10.75 -18.42 -22.39
C ASP A 68 9.43 -18.49 -23.18
N HIS A 69 8.80 -17.33 -23.35
CA HIS A 69 7.54 -17.17 -24.06
C HIS A 69 7.68 -17.03 -25.59
N HIS A 70 8.89 -16.79 -26.11
CA HIS A 70 9.14 -16.60 -27.54
C HIS A 70 8.92 -17.88 -28.39
N GLN A 71 8.75 -19.05 -27.77
CA GLN A 71 8.48 -20.30 -28.49
C GLN A 71 7.15 -20.33 -29.22
N GLU A 72 6.13 -19.63 -28.69
CA GLU A 72 4.82 -19.55 -29.32
C GLU A 72 4.84 -18.57 -30.51
N GLU A 73 5.60 -17.48 -30.42
CA GLU A 73 5.78 -16.50 -31.51
C GLU A 73 6.46 -17.13 -32.74
N LEU A 74 7.50 -17.95 -32.53
CA LEU A 74 8.18 -18.66 -33.62
C LEU A 74 7.28 -19.69 -34.33
N ARG A 75 6.20 -20.17 -33.69
CA ARG A 75 5.20 -21.04 -34.32
C ARG A 75 4.18 -20.24 -35.14
N GLU A 76 3.88 -19.01 -34.74
CA GLU A 76 2.97 -18.11 -35.46
C GLU A 76 3.65 -17.49 -36.70
N ASP A 77 4.95 -17.19 -36.62
CA ASP A 77 5.72 -16.62 -37.73
C ASP A 77 6.44 -17.67 -38.61
N GLY A 78 6.47 -18.94 -38.17
CA GLY A 78 7.25 -20.04 -38.74
C GLY A 78 6.59 -20.91 -39.81
N ALA A 79 5.49 -20.47 -40.44
CA ALA A 79 4.89 -21.14 -41.61
C ALA A 79 4.42 -20.13 -42.67
N GLY A 80 5.34 -19.27 -43.10
CA GLY A 80 5.22 -18.49 -44.33
C GLY A 80 5.63 -19.25 -45.59
N THR A 81 5.26 -20.52 -45.75
CA THR A 81 5.17 -21.10 -47.09
C THR A 81 3.89 -20.57 -47.73
N LYS A 82 4.02 -19.92 -48.89
CA LYS A 82 2.89 -19.53 -49.74
C LYS A 82 2.05 -20.77 -50.06
N GLY A 83 0.86 -20.85 -49.46
CA GLY A 83 -0.03 -22.00 -49.42
C GLY A 83 -0.08 -22.47 -47.96
N ASP A 84 -1.04 -22.07 -47.13
CA ASP A 84 -2.46 -22.29 -47.35
C ASP A 84 -3.32 -21.24 -46.62
N ALA A 85 -3.96 -20.37 -47.40
CA ALA A 85 -5.06 -19.53 -46.91
C ALA A 85 -6.29 -20.37 -46.49
N GLU A 86 -6.33 -21.66 -46.82
CA GLU A 86 -7.42 -22.59 -46.48
C GLU A 86 -7.37 -23.11 -45.03
N SER A 87 -6.22 -23.02 -44.33
CA SER A 87 -6.10 -23.42 -42.92
C SER A 87 -6.81 -22.43 -41.98
N ARG A 88 -6.77 -21.13 -42.29
CA ARG A 88 -7.42 -20.07 -41.50
C ARG A 88 -8.95 -20.11 -41.56
N MET A 89 -9.54 -20.80 -42.54
CA MET A 89 -11.01 -20.98 -42.63
C MET A 89 -11.52 -22.29 -42.01
N ARG A 90 -10.64 -23.21 -41.55
CA ARG A 90 -11.07 -24.47 -40.93
C ARG A 90 -11.16 -24.44 -39.40
N SER A 91 -10.62 -23.43 -38.72
CA SER A 91 -10.79 -23.25 -37.27
C SER A 91 -12.06 -22.48 -36.89
N GLU A 92 -12.76 -21.86 -37.85
CA GLU A 92 -14.06 -21.20 -37.61
C GLU A 92 -15.25 -22.18 -37.62
N ALA A 93 -15.01 -23.46 -37.91
CA ALA A 93 -16.02 -24.50 -37.98
C ALA A 93 -15.70 -25.68 -37.06
N GLY A 94 -15.54 -25.44 -35.75
CA GLY A 94 -15.59 -26.52 -34.76
C GLY A 94 -14.83 -26.26 -33.46
N GLY A 95 -15.58 -25.96 -32.39
CA GLY A 95 -15.11 -26.10 -31.01
C GLY A 95 -14.39 -24.87 -30.45
N GLY A 96 -15.15 -23.98 -29.82
CA GLY A 96 -14.65 -22.81 -29.09
C GLY A 96 -13.74 -23.18 -27.93
N THR A 97 -12.45 -23.30 -28.22
CA THR A 97 -11.39 -23.13 -27.24
C THR A 97 -10.81 -21.75 -27.49
N GLU A 98 -10.92 -20.87 -26.51
CA GLU A 98 -10.20 -19.59 -26.54
C GLU A 98 -8.71 -19.87 -26.83
N PRO A 99 -8.04 -19.02 -27.62
CA PRO A 99 -6.61 -19.18 -27.83
C PRO A 99 -5.90 -19.22 -26.48
N PRO A 100 -4.84 -20.03 -26.32
CA PRO A 100 -4.10 -20.11 -25.08
C PRO A 100 -3.64 -18.71 -24.65
N GLU A 101 -3.80 -18.42 -23.36
CA GLU A 101 -3.37 -17.16 -22.76
C GLU A 101 -1.87 -16.97 -23.00
N ARG A 102 -1.48 -15.98 -23.81
CA ARG A 102 -0.07 -15.65 -24.06
C ARG A 102 0.51 -14.96 -22.83
N LEU A 103 1.45 -15.63 -22.17
CA LEU A 103 2.07 -15.17 -20.93
C LEU A 103 3.50 -14.69 -21.19
N CYS A 104 3.91 -13.63 -20.50
CA CYS A 104 5.31 -13.25 -20.40
C CYS A 104 6.08 -14.23 -19.48
N ALA A 105 7.41 -14.23 -19.54
CA ALA A 105 8.27 -15.08 -18.75
C ALA A 105 8.02 -14.93 -17.23
N SER A 106 7.73 -13.72 -16.75
CA SER A 106 7.46 -13.48 -15.32
C SER A 106 6.23 -14.22 -14.83
N LEU A 107 5.18 -14.28 -15.64
CA LEU A 107 3.97 -15.03 -15.30
C LEU A 107 4.20 -16.54 -15.40
N LEU A 108 5.00 -17.02 -16.36
CA LEU A 108 5.42 -18.43 -16.41
C LEU A 108 6.15 -18.83 -15.12
N VAL A 109 7.10 -18.02 -14.67
CA VAL A 109 7.81 -18.23 -13.40
C VAL A 109 6.85 -18.18 -12.21
N ALA A 110 5.99 -17.16 -12.11
CA ALA A 110 5.07 -17.01 -10.98
C ALA A 110 4.07 -18.17 -10.87
N ARG A 111 3.55 -18.66 -12.00
CA ARG A 111 2.65 -19.81 -12.07
C ARG A 111 3.36 -21.09 -11.65
N ASP A 112 4.55 -21.32 -12.18
CA ASP A 112 5.34 -22.51 -11.85
C ASP A 112 5.76 -22.55 -10.37
N LEU A 113 6.06 -21.38 -9.78
CA LEU A 113 6.32 -21.23 -8.34
C LEU A 113 5.05 -21.28 -7.46
N GLY A 114 3.85 -21.22 -8.05
CA GLY A 114 2.59 -21.21 -7.32
C GLY A 114 2.29 -19.90 -6.57
N ILE A 115 2.91 -18.80 -6.99
CA ILE A 115 2.81 -17.47 -6.34
C ILE A 115 2.03 -16.44 -7.16
N GLU A 116 1.48 -16.83 -8.32
CA GLU A 116 0.68 -15.95 -9.19
C GLU A 116 -0.53 -15.30 -8.48
N SER A 117 -1.07 -15.97 -7.47
CA SER A 117 -2.21 -15.48 -6.69
C SER A 117 -1.83 -14.49 -5.58
N ASP A 118 -0.54 -14.28 -5.32
CA ASP A 118 -0.07 -13.33 -4.32
C ASP A 118 -0.44 -11.89 -4.71
N ARG A 119 -1.35 -11.29 -3.93
CA ARG A 119 -1.84 -9.92 -4.14
C ARG A 119 -0.71 -8.88 -4.12
N SER A 120 0.42 -9.17 -3.47
CA SER A 120 1.56 -8.26 -3.39
C SER A 120 2.46 -8.28 -4.62
N LEU A 121 2.39 -9.34 -5.43
CA LEU A 121 3.11 -9.48 -6.70
C LEU A 121 2.30 -9.02 -7.90
N ARG A 122 0.96 -9.04 -7.80
CA ARG A 122 0.03 -8.77 -8.91
C ARG A 122 0.39 -7.53 -9.73
N LYS A 123 0.70 -6.38 -9.11
CA LYS A 123 1.01 -5.15 -9.86
C LYS A 123 2.32 -5.22 -10.63
N VAL A 124 3.32 -5.94 -10.11
CA VAL A 124 4.60 -6.15 -10.80
C VAL A 124 4.42 -7.12 -11.96
N LEU A 125 3.66 -8.20 -11.74
CA LEU A 125 3.32 -9.17 -12.78
C LEU A 125 2.47 -8.54 -13.90
N ASP A 126 1.45 -7.76 -13.55
CA ASP A 126 0.63 -7.00 -14.51
C ASP A 126 1.49 -6.01 -15.31
N LEU A 127 2.54 -5.45 -14.70
CA LEU A 127 3.42 -4.50 -15.39
C LEU A 127 4.33 -5.22 -16.41
N ALA A 128 4.88 -6.38 -16.04
CA ALA A 128 5.69 -7.20 -16.94
C ALA A 128 4.83 -7.69 -18.12
N GLN A 129 3.69 -8.31 -17.85
CA GLN A 129 2.76 -8.82 -18.87
C GLN A 129 2.31 -7.74 -19.85
N ARG A 130 1.97 -6.54 -19.37
CA ARG A 130 1.55 -5.43 -20.22
C ARG A 130 2.66 -4.91 -21.13
N ARG A 131 3.87 -4.79 -20.58
CA ARG A 131 5.01 -4.28 -21.34
C ARG A 131 5.34 -5.22 -22.49
N ASP A 132 5.36 -6.50 -22.17
CA ASP A 132 5.93 -7.53 -23.00
C ASP A 132 4.91 -8.11 -24.00
N VAL A 133 3.72 -8.50 -23.54
CA VAL A 133 2.68 -9.07 -24.41
C VAL A 133 1.76 -8.01 -25.01
N GLU A 134 1.36 -6.98 -24.25
CA GLU A 134 0.45 -5.95 -24.77
C GLU A 134 1.20 -4.83 -25.52
N GLY A 135 2.53 -4.74 -25.38
CA GLY A 135 3.33 -3.62 -25.90
C GLY A 135 3.04 -2.29 -25.20
N VAL A 136 2.30 -2.30 -24.10
CA VAL A 136 1.86 -1.11 -23.36
C VAL A 136 2.76 -0.94 -22.13
N GLY A 137 3.67 0.03 -22.19
CA GLY A 137 4.48 0.44 -21.04
C GLY A 137 3.69 1.27 -20.03
N VAL A 138 4.03 2.57 -19.93
CA VAL A 138 3.38 3.49 -19.00
C VAL A 138 2.00 3.89 -19.52
N LYS A 139 0.94 3.72 -18.71
CA LYS A 139 -0.42 4.15 -19.08
C LYS A 139 -0.57 5.66 -19.20
N SER A 140 0.18 6.42 -18.40
CA SER A 140 0.13 7.87 -18.43
C SER A 140 0.93 8.42 -19.62
N SER A 141 0.30 9.29 -20.39
CA SER A 141 0.94 10.07 -21.45
C SER A 141 1.62 11.34 -20.91
N ASP A 142 1.45 11.68 -19.64
CA ASP A 142 2.10 12.83 -19.02
C ASP A 142 3.61 12.54 -18.87
N PRO A 143 4.50 13.38 -19.45
CA PRO A 143 5.93 13.21 -19.32
C PRO A 143 6.41 13.13 -17.85
N LEU A 144 5.75 13.82 -16.92
CA LEU A 144 6.12 13.81 -15.50
C LEU A 144 5.93 12.43 -14.87
N ASP A 145 4.88 11.72 -15.23
CA ASP A 145 4.61 10.37 -14.73
C ASP A 145 5.58 9.33 -15.32
N GLN A 146 6.22 9.65 -16.45
CA GLN A 146 7.18 8.77 -17.12
C GLN A 146 8.60 8.85 -16.55
N VAL A 147 9.01 9.99 -15.95
CA VAL A 147 10.39 10.19 -15.46
C VAL A 147 10.81 9.15 -14.41
N GLY A 148 9.89 8.79 -13.51
CA GLY A 148 10.16 7.87 -12.40
C GLY A 148 9.72 6.43 -12.67
N HIS A 149 9.32 6.08 -13.90
CA HIS A 149 8.76 4.77 -14.19
C HIS A 149 9.86 3.70 -14.30
N LEU A 150 9.67 2.55 -13.66
CA LEU A 150 10.69 1.50 -13.56
C LEU A 150 11.24 1.04 -14.92
N VAL A 151 10.37 0.88 -15.92
CA VAL A 151 10.78 0.51 -17.30
C VAL A 151 11.77 1.53 -17.88
N ASN A 152 11.48 2.83 -17.75
CA ASN A 152 12.36 3.87 -18.26
C ASN A 152 13.67 3.96 -17.48
N LEU A 153 13.65 3.62 -16.19
CA LEU A 153 14.87 3.50 -15.38
C LEU A 153 15.74 2.32 -15.84
N ILE A 154 15.14 1.18 -16.19
CA ILE A 154 15.84 0.03 -16.75
C ILE A 154 16.49 0.41 -18.08
N ASP A 155 15.75 1.02 -18.99
CA ASP A 155 16.29 1.50 -20.28
C ASP A 155 17.45 2.49 -20.08
N GLY A 156 17.29 3.43 -19.14
CA GLY A 156 18.34 4.37 -18.77
C GLY A 156 19.58 3.69 -18.16
N TRP A 157 19.40 2.68 -17.31
CA TRP A 157 20.51 1.91 -16.74
C TRP A 157 21.21 1.04 -17.77
N ASN A 158 20.50 0.42 -18.71
CA ASN A 158 21.09 -0.28 -19.84
C ASN A 158 21.98 0.68 -20.67
N GLY A 159 21.55 1.93 -20.88
CA GLY A 159 22.36 2.96 -21.53
C GLY A 159 23.59 3.42 -20.72
N LEU A 160 23.47 3.51 -19.39
CA LEU A 160 24.58 3.89 -18.49
C LEU A 160 25.58 2.76 -18.21
N PHE A 161 25.12 1.51 -18.29
CA PHE A 161 25.86 0.30 -17.92
C PHE A 161 25.86 -0.77 -19.03
N PRO A 162 26.18 -0.42 -20.30
CA PRO A 162 26.00 -1.33 -21.44
C PRO A 162 26.90 -2.59 -21.39
N ALA A 163 28.01 -2.54 -20.66
CA ALA A 163 28.93 -3.66 -20.45
C ALA A 163 28.83 -4.28 -19.05
N ARG A 164 27.82 -3.86 -18.25
CA ARG A 164 27.62 -4.26 -16.86
C ARG A 164 26.14 -4.56 -16.56
N PRO A 165 25.51 -5.52 -17.27
CA PRO A 165 24.10 -5.86 -17.08
C PRO A 165 23.79 -6.36 -15.66
N GLU A 166 24.77 -6.88 -14.93
CA GLU A 166 24.65 -7.23 -13.52
C GLU A 166 24.31 -6.03 -12.63
N GLU A 167 24.79 -4.82 -12.98
CA GLU A 167 24.47 -3.59 -12.25
C GLU A 167 23.03 -3.14 -12.52
N VAL A 168 22.53 -3.37 -13.75
CA VAL A 168 21.12 -3.14 -14.11
C VAL A 168 20.23 -4.07 -13.29
N ALA A 169 20.55 -5.37 -13.25
CA ALA A 169 19.79 -6.35 -12.48
C ALA A 169 19.79 -6.04 -10.98
N ARG A 170 20.96 -5.72 -10.41
CA ARG A 170 21.08 -5.37 -8.98
C ARG A 170 20.16 -4.20 -8.59
N ARG A 171 20.18 -3.11 -9.36
CA ARG A 171 19.34 -1.93 -9.10
C ARG A 171 17.86 -2.22 -9.27
N THR A 172 17.51 -2.97 -10.32
CA THR A 172 16.11 -3.37 -10.55
C THR A 172 15.61 -4.27 -9.41
N PHE A 173 16.42 -5.21 -8.92
CA PHE A 173 16.04 -6.07 -7.80
C PHE A 173 15.80 -5.26 -6.52
N GLU A 174 16.61 -4.24 -6.24
CA GLU A 174 16.39 -3.33 -5.11
C GLU A 174 15.06 -2.56 -5.25
N CYS A 175 14.73 -2.12 -6.47
CA CYS A 175 13.43 -1.50 -6.75
C CYS A 175 12.26 -2.50 -6.58
N LEU A 176 12.39 -3.72 -7.08
CA LEU A 176 11.37 -4.76 -6.96
C LEU A 176 11.15 -5.19 -5.51
N ASP A 177 12.21 -5.32 -4.72
CA ASP A 177 12.12 -5.58 -3.27
C ASP A 177 11.34 -4.46 -2.55
N ALA A 178 11.65 -3.20 -2.87
CA ALA A 178 10.93 -2.05 -2.31
C ALA A 178 9.46 -2.03 -2.75
N LEU A 179 9.17 -2.30 -4.02
CA LEU A 179 7.80 -2.36 -4.56
C LEU A 179 7.00 -3.51 -3.94
N HIS A 180 7.59 -4.70 -3.81
CA HIS A 180 6.95 -5.85 -3.19
C HIS A 180 6.69 -5.61 -1.70
N HIS A 181 7.68 -5.11 -0.95
CA HIS A 181 7.46 -4.68 0.44
C HIS A 181 6.34 -3.64 0.54
N ASN A 182 6.30 -2.72 -0.43
CA ASN A 182 5.30 -1.68 -0.49
C ASN A 182 3.90 -2.29 -0.74
N GLU A 183 3.73 -3.22 -1.66
CA GLU A 183 2.42 -3.83 -1.93
C GLU A 183 1.98 -4.78 -0.80
N ARG A 184 2.91 -5.53 -0.21
CA ARG A 184 2.63 -6.38 0.95
C ARG A 184 2.10 -5.57 2.13
N THR A 185 2.79 -4.50 2.53
CA THR A 185 2.34 -3.63 3.64
C THR A 185 1.02 -2.92 3.35
N TRP A 186 0.70 -2.66 2.08
CA TRP A 186 -0.62 -2.16 1.69
C TRP A 186 -1.72 -3.20 1.87
N ASN A 187 -1.49 -4.43 1.41
CA ASN A 187 -2.46 -5.52 1.55
C ASN A 187 -2.71 -5.87 3.02
N GLU A 188 -1.65 -5.94 3.84
CA GLU A 188 -1.77 -6.11 5.30
C GLU A 188 -2.61 -4.99 5.94
N ALA A 189 -2.45 -3.74 5.47
CA ALA A 189 -3.26 -2.62 5.97
C ALA A 189 -4.73 -2.72 5.54
N LEU A 190 -5.02 -3.18 4.32
CA LEU A 190 -6.39 -3.41 3.87
C LEU A 190 -7.07 -4.50 4.70
N ASP A 191 -6.39 -5.63 4.89
CA ASP A 191 -6.93 -6.75 5.66
C ASP A 191 -7.19 -6.34 7.12
N ALA A 192 -6.28 -5.57 7.72
CA ALA A 192 -6.47 -5.03 9.07
C ALA A 192 -7.69 -4.09 9.18
N VAL A 193 -7.93 -3.24 8.18
CA VAL A 193 -9.10 -2.35 8.14
C VAL A 193 -10.40 -3.11 7.91
N ASP A 194 -10.36 -4.16 7.09
CA ASP A 194 -11.52 -5.00 6.82
C ASP A 194 -11.90 -5.84 8.06
N ALA A 195 -10.91 -6.27 8.85
CA ALA A 195 -11.11 -6.97 10.12
C ALA A 195 -11.40 -6.03 11.31
N ALA A 196 -11.23 -4.71 11.15
CA ALA A 196 -11.39 -3.76 12.24
C ALA A 196 -12.85 -3.65 12.72
N SER A 197 -13.01 -3.43 14.03
CA SER A 197 -14.27 -3.04 14.65
C SER A 197 -14.25 -1.53 14.98
N PRO A 198 -14.65 -0.64 14.03
CA PRO A 198 -14.62 0.79 14.25
C PRO A 198 -15.54 1.22 15.40
N VAL A 199 -15.21 2.34 16.02
CA VAL A 199 -16.16 3.06 16.88
C VAL A 199 -17.23 3.67 15.98
N ARG A 200 -18.48 3.28 16.19
CA ARG A 200 -19.64 3.76 15.44
C ARG A 200 -20.40 4.79 16.26
N PHE A 201 -20.66 5.94 15.65
CA PHE A 201 -21.45 7.01 16.23
C PHE A 201 -22.84 7.07 15.61
N SER A 202 -23.85 7.16 16.45
CA SER A 202 -25.27 7.26 16.08
C SER A 202 -25.80 8.65 16.46
N PRO A 203 -26.70 9.26 15.67
CA PRO A 203 -27.35 8.73 14.45
C PRO A 203 -26.56 8.97 13.15
N SER A 204 -25.48 9.76 13.17
CA SER A 204 -24.73 10.15 11.96
C SER A 204 -24.15 8.96 11.16
N GLY A 205 -23.95 7.82 11.81
CA GLY A 205 -23.33 6.64 11.24
C GLY A 205 -21.81 6.77 11.05
N ILE A 206 -21.17 7.83 11.57
CA ILE A 206 -19.72 8.05 11.48
C ILE A 206 -18.96 6.85 12.06
N LEU A 207 -17.94 6.42 11.32
CA LEU A 207 -17.05 5.30 11.65
C LEU A 207 -15.63 5.80 11.85
N VAL A 208 -15.09 5.53 13.04
CA VAL A 208 -13.71 5.85 13.38
C VAL A 208 -12.95 4.55 13.61
N ASP A 209 -12.03 4.22 12.71
CA ASP A 209 -11.09 3.12 12.94
C ASP A 209 -10.00 3.55 13.94
N TRP A 210 -9.45 2.57 14.65
CA TRP A 210 -8.28 2.78 15.48
C TRP A 210 -7.38 1.55 15.49
N PHE A 211 -6.06 1.78 15.51
CA PHE A 211 -5.06 0.73 15.43
C PHE A 211 -3.84 1.04 16.31
N GLU A 212 -3.22 -0.01 16.84
CA GLU A 212 -1.87 0.03 17.38
C GLU A 212 -0.96 -0.77 16.44
N SER A 213 -0.18 -0.08 15.61
CA SER A 213 0.60 -0.68 14.54
C SER A 213 1.65 0.30 13.99
N ASP A 214 2.79 -0.24 13.56
CA ASP A 214 3.80 0.51 12.81
C ASP A 214 3.48 0.61 11.31
N ASN A 215 2.41 -0.04 10.84
CA ASN A 215 2.01 0.04 9.45
C ASN A 215 1.39 1.42 9.14
N LYS A 216 2.24 2.33 8.67
CA LYS A 216 1.89 3.72 8.31
C LYS A 216 0.80 3.83 7.23
N ARG A 217 0.43 2.72 6.56
CA ARG A 217 -0.59 2.71 5.51
C ARG A 217 -2.01 2.57 6.03
N LEU A 218 -2.22 2.19 7.28
CA LEU A 218 -3.55 2.00 7.86
C LEU A 218 -4.45 3.23 7.69
N MET A 219 -3.90 4.44 7.84
CA MET A 219 -4.67 5.67 7.59
C MET A 219 -5.15 5.79 6.14
N LYS A 220 -4.28 5.47 5.17
CA LYS A 220 -4.63 5.51 3.75
C LYS A 220 -5.60 4.38 3.40
N ALA A 221 -5.40 3.19 3.95
CA ALA A 221 -6.26 2.03 3.75
C ALA A 221 -7.67 2.27 4.33
N SER A 222 -7.76 2.83 5.54
CA SER A 222 -9.02 3.21 6.19
C SER A 222 -9.82 4.20 5.33
N ARG A 223 -9.15 5.23 4.79
CA ARG A 223 -9.75 6.17 3.83
C ARG A 223 -10.20 5.48 2.55
N TYR A 224 -9.38 4.58 2.00
CA TYR A 224 -9.71 3.81 0.80
C TYR A 224 -10.97 2.94 1.00
N ARG A 225 -11.15 2.39 2.21
CA ARG A 225 -12.36 1.69 2.64
C ARG A 225 -13.50 2.62 3.12
N ARG A 226 -13.43 3.91 2.78
CA ARG A 226 -14.47 4.92 3.04
C ARG A 226 -14.84 5.08 4.52
N ARG A 227 -13.88 4.88 5.42
CA ARG A 227 -14.02 5.22 6.83
C ARG A 227 -13.94 6.72 7.01
N ASP A 228 -14.60 7.27 8.03
CA ASP A 228 -14.73 8.72 8.21
C ASP A 228 -13.52 9.31 8.93
N ALA A 229 -12.93 8.56 9.85
CA ALA A 229 -11.65 8.91 10.47
C ALA A 229 -10.86 7.65 10.87
N CYS A 230 -9.57 7.82 11.10
CA CYS A 230 -8.65 6.77 11.50
C CYS A 230 -7.63 7.31 12.50
N VAL A 231 -7.42 6.56 13.59
CA VAL A 231 -6.37 6.79 14.57
C VAL A 231 -5.35 5.65 14.49
N VAL A 232 -4.07 5.97 14.40
CA VAL A 232 -3.01 4.94 14.41
C VAL A 232 -1.96 5.34 15.44
N ARG A 233 -1.62 4.40 16.31
CA ARG A 233 -0.51 4.51 17.25
C ARG A 233 0.61 3.55 16.89
N SER A 234 1.82 4.04 16.67
CA SER A 234 3.00 3.20 16.47
C SER A 234 3.48 2.58 17.79
N ARG A 235 4.36 1.56 17.70
CA ARG A 235 5.06 1.01 18.87
C ARG A 235 5.95 2.03 19.57
N SER A 236 6.44 3.04 18.84
CA SER A 236 7.17 4.19 19.41
C SER A 236 6.27 5.23 20.10
N GLY A 237 4.95 4.96 20.17
CA GLY A 237 3.96 5.82 20.83
C GLY A 237 3.48 7.00 19.98
N ASN A 238 3.95 7.15 18.73
CA ASN A 238 3.47 8.19 17.83
C ASN A 238 2.01 7.92 17.49
N THR A 239 1.13 8.86 17.79
CA THR A 239 -0.29 8.76 17.49
C THR A 239 -0.64 9.77 16.42
N GLY A 240 -1.13 9.32 15.27
CA GLY A 240 -1.69 10.21 14.26
C GLY A 240 -3.20 10.05 14.16
N VAL A 241 -3.87 11.14 13.79
CA VAL A 241 -5.30 11.16 13.49
C VAL A 241 -5.51 11.69 12.08
N ASN A 242 -6.26 10.97 11.27
CA ASN A 242 -6.68 11.42 9.96
C ASN A 242 -8.21 11.41 9.84
N VAL A 243 -8.75 12.50 9.29
CA VAL A 243 -10.17 12.61 8.93
C VAL A 243 -10.31 12.53 7.42
N ASN A 244 -11.29 11.76 6.95
CA ASN A 244 -11.60 11.59 5.55
C ASN A 244 -12.59 12.66 5.08
N PHE A 245 -12.09 13.84 4.73
CA PHE A 245 -12.92 14.96 4.25
C PHE A 245 -13.65 14.70 2.92
N ALA A 246 -13.40 13.57 2.25
CA ALA A 246 -14.20 13.13 1.11
C ALA A 246 -15.49 12.41 1.55
N SER A 247 -15.63 12.04 2.82
CA SER A 247 -16.88 11.49 3.34
C SER A 247 -17.89 12.62 3.56
N PRO A 248 -19.12 12.49 3.04
CA PRO A 248 -20.16 13.51 3.21
C PRO A 248 -20.58 13.70 4.68
N ARG A 249 -20.32 12.71 5.55
CA ARG A 249 -20.68 12.76 6.97
C ARG A 249 -19.78 13.68 7.80
N VAL A 250 -18.56 13.92 7.33
CA VAL A 250 -17.54 14.71 8.05
C VAL A 250 -16.94 15.82 7.20
N GLN A 251 -17.55 16.12 6.05
CA GLN A 251 -17.06 17.13 5.12
C GLN A 251 -17.04 18.53 5.75
N ALA A 252 -18.04 18.83 6.59
CA ALA A 252 -18.13 20.09 7.33
C ALA A 252 -17.42 20.06 8.69
N ALA A 253 -16.82 18.92 9.08
CA ALA A 253 -16.10 18.81 10.33
C ALA A 253 -14.78 19.59 10.27
N ASP A 254 -14.32 20.05 11.43
CA ASP A 254 -13.00 20.63 11.60
C ASP A 254 -12.23 19.79 12.65
N VAL A 255 -10.92 19.65 12.49
CA VAL A 255 -10.09 18.91 13.47
C VAL A 255 -9.62 19.79 14.63
N VAL A 256 -10.00 21.06 14.68
CA VAL A 256 -9.70 21.97 15.78
C VAL A 256 -10.47 21.54 17.02
N THR A 257 -11.75 21.19 16.89
CA THR A 257 -12.53 20.63 18.01
C THR A 257 -11.95 19.29 18.46
N ALA A 258 -11.46 18.47 17.52
CA ALA A 258 -10.73 17.24 17.87
C ALA A 258 -9.46 17.55 18.68
N ALA A 259 -8.66 18.54 18.24
CA ALA A 259 -7.45 18.95 18.94
C ALA A 259 -7.75 19.49 20.35
N GLU A 260 -8.81 20.29 20.50
CA GLU A 260 -9.27 20.78 21.79
C GLU A 260 -9.61 19.63 22.74
N TYR A 261 -10.44 18.68 22.30
CA TYR A 261 -10.81 17.52 23.11
C TYR A 261 -9.58 16.69 23.48
N LEU A 262 -8.70 16.41 22.52
CA LEU A 262 -7.50 15.62 22.77
C LEU A 262 -6.58 16.29 23.78
N ARG A 263 -6.29 17.59 23.62
CA ARG A 263 -5.42 18.35 24.53
C ARG A 263 -6.03 18.49 25.91
N LEU A 264 -7.33 18.72 26.00
CA LEU A 264 -8.01 18.85 27.28
C LEU A 264 -8.04 17.52 28.07
N PHE A 265 -8.33 16.41 27.40
CA PHE A 265 -8.29 15.10 28.07
C PHE A 265 -6.86 14.66 28.39
N GLU A 266 -5.90 15.02 27.55
CA GLU A 266 -4.47 14.80 27.84
C GLU A 266 -4.02 15.61 29.06
N SER A 267 -4.46 16.86 29.22
CA SER A 267 -4.16 17.69 30.38
C SER A 267 -4.69 17.06 31.67
N GLN A 268 -5.94 16.59 31.63
CA GLN A 268 -6.58 15.89 32.74
C GLN A 268 -5.82 14.61 33.10
N ALA A 269 -5.45 13.79 32.11
CA ALA A 269 -4.72 12.55 32.32
C ALA A 269 -3.32 12.77 32.91
N ARG A 270 -2.70 13.92 32.63
CA ARG A 270 -1.40 14.32 33.18
C ARG A 270 -1.47 15.11 34.49
N GLY A 271 -2.65 15.51 34.92
CA GLY A 271 -2.81 16.43 36.06
C GLY A 271 -2.24 17.83 35.80
N ILE A 272 -2.21 18.28 34.55
CA ILE A 272 -1.73 19.61 34.14
C ILE A 272 -2.95 20.50 33.87
N ALA A 273 -2.97 21.70 34.44
CA ALA A 273 -4.01 22.67 34.14
C ALA A 273 -3.91 23.11 32.65
N PRO A 274 -4.96 22.94 31.83
CA PRO A 274 -4.94 23.42 30.45
C PRO A 274 -5.06 24.94 30.42
N ASP A 275 -4.41 25.58 29.45
CA ASP A 275 -4.76 26.94 29.03
C ASP A 275 -5.86 26.87 27.95
N PRO A 276 -7.11 27.28 28.24
CA PRO A 276 -8.20 27.24 27.27
C PRO A 276 -7.91 28.02 25.97
N GLY A 277 -7.09 29.08 26.05
CA GLY A 277 -6.71 29.88 24.88
C GLY A 277 -5.83 29.13 23.90
N GLU A 278 -5.11 28.10 24.36
CA GLU A 278 -4.16 27.33 23.55
C GLU A 278 -4.73 26.05 22.95
N LEU A 279 -5.81 25.50 23.53
CA LEU A 279 -6.36 24.20 23.14
C LEU A 279 -6.74 24.10 21.66
N ARG A 280 -7.14 25.23 21.05
CA ARG A 280 -7.58 25.31 19.64
C ARG A 280 -6.50 25.84 18.69
N LEU A 281 -5.32 26.21 19.20
CA LEU A 281 -4.27 26.83 18.38
C LEU A 281 -3.52 25.83 17.51
N VAL A 282 -3.12 26.29 16.32
CA VAL A 282 -2.16 25.58 15.46
C VAL A 282 -0.81 25.52 16.18
N GLY A 283 -0.12 24.39 16.08
CA GLY A 283 1.14 24.16 16.81
C GLY A 283 1.03 23.03 17.82
N GLY A 284 2.05 22.89 18.67
CA GLY A 284 2.13 21.84 19.67
C GLY A 284 1.68 22.33 21.05
N HIS A 285 0.70 21.64 21.65
CA HIS A 285 0.30 21.86 23.04
C HIS A 285 0.05 20.51 23.70
N LEU A 286 0.60 20.30 24.91
CA LEU A 286 0.46 19.07 25.68
C LEU A 286 0.80 17.79 24.88
N GLY A 287 1.84 17.85 24.03
CA GLY A 287 2.25 16.74 23.17
C GLY A 287 1.42 16.57 21.90
N TRP A 288 0.29 17.25 21.75
CA TRP A 288 -0.56 17.23 20.56
C TRP A 288 -0.29 18.41 19.62
N PHE A 289 0.12 18.10 18.40
CA PHE A 289 0.37 19.04 17.32
C PHE A 289 -0.82 19.13 16.35
N LEU A 290 -1.37 20.33 16.18
CA LEU A 290 -2.38 20.67 15.17
C LEU A 290 -1.68 21.34 13.98
N HIS A 291 -1.77 20.73 12.79
CA HIS A 291 -1.15 21.28 11.59
C HIS A 291 -1.89 22.53 11.06
N SER A 292 -1.17 23.45 10.41
CA SER A 292 -1.72 24.71 9.88
C SER A 292 -2.84 24.51 8.84
N SER A 293 -2.85 23.37 8.15
CA SER A 293 -3.93 22.99 7.23
C SER A 293 -5.25 22.68 7.93
N ARG A 294 -5.27 22.48 9.26
CA ARG A 294 -6.43 22.04 10.06
C ARG A 294 -7.08 20.75 9.54
N LYS A 295 -6.27 19.86 8.97
CA LYS A 295 -6.69 18.53 8.47
C LYS A 295 -5.96 17.38 9.15
N LEU A 296 -5.04 17.69 10.07
CA LEU A 296 -4.14 16.73 10.69
C LEU A 296 -3.87 17.14 12.14
N VAL A 297 -4.05 16.20 13.05
CA VAL A 297 -3.64 16.30 14.45
C VAL A 297 -2.86 15.04 14.84
N MET A 298 -1.78 15.19 15.59
CA MET A 298 -0.90 14.08 15.98
C MET A 298 -0.22 14.33 17.31
N ALA A 299 0.15 13.27 18.02
CA ALA A 299 1.00 13.30 19.19
C ALA A 299 2.27 12.51 18.93
N GLY A 300 3.41 13.19 18.99
CA GLY A 300 4.69 12.64 18.55
C GLY A 300 4.85 12.53 17.03
N SER A 301 6.08 12.36 16.59
CA SER A 301 6.45 12.13 15.19
C SER A 301 7.86 11.53 15.11
N ASP A 302 8.14 10.78 14.05
CA ASP A 302 9.51 10.35 13.75
C ASP A 302 10.40 11.56 13.35
N LYS A 303 9.77 12.65 12.90
CA LYS A 303 10.46 13.91 12.57
C LYS A 303 10.74 14.78 13.80
N GLU A 304 10.08 14.49 14.92
CA GLU A 304 10.31 15.17 16.19
C GLU A 304 10.34 14.12 17.31
N PRO A 305 11.47 13.38 17.44
CA PRO A 305 11.59 12.28 18.39
C PRO A 305 11.38 12.71 19.84
N THR A 306 11.67 13.98 20.16
CA THR A 306 11.56 14.53 21.53
C THR A 306 10.13 14.93 21.91
N ALA A 307 9.21 15.05 20.94
CA ALA A 307 7.83 15.43 21.22
C ALA A 307 7.15 14.40 22.14
N ALA A 308 6.51 14.90 23.20
CA ALA A 308 5.76 14.09 24.13
C ALA A 308 4.69 13.25 23.41
N ARG A 309 4.64 11.95 23.73
CA ARG A 309 3.63 11.02 23.23
C ARG A 309 2.36 11.14 24.06
N SER A 310 1.21 10.86 23.46
CA SER A 310 -0.07 10.89 24.19
C SER A 310 -0.16 9.77 25.22
N VAL A 311 -0.63 10.10 26.43
CA VAL A 311 -0.92 9.10 27.49
C VAL A 311 -2.32 8.49 27.36
N LEU A 312 -3.18 9.07 26.51
CA LEU A 312 -4.54 8.57 26.30
C LEU A 312 -4.51 7.20 25.60
N PRO A 313 -5.37 6.23 25.95
CA PRO A 313 -5.49 4.99 25.18
C PRO A 313 -5.89 5.24 23.71
N CYS A 314 -5.39 4.45 22.76
CA CYS A 314 -5.66 4.66 21.33
C CYS A 314 -7.17 4.67 21.00
N ARG A 315 -7.92 3.74 21.60
CA ARG A 315 -9.39 3.72 21.51
C ARG A 315 -10.04 5.00 22.05
N ARG A 316 -9.53 5.56 23.17
CA ARG A 316 -10.07 6.81 23.73
C ARG A 316 -9.86 7.98 22.76
N VAL A 317 -8.70 8.04 22.11
CA VAL A 317 -8.43 9.05 21.07
C VAL A 317 -9.48 8.95 19.96
N ALA A 318 -9.79 7.74 19.50
CA ALA A 318 -10.82 7.53 18.48
C ALA A 318 -12.23 7.93 18.93
N GLU A 319 -12.58 7.67 20.19
CA GLU A 319 -13.84 8.12 20.79
C GLU A 319 -13.94 9.65 20.82
N LEU A 320 -12.90 10.34 21.31
CA LEU A 320 -12.85 11.80 21.37
C LEU A 320 -12.90 12.44 19.97
N VAL A 321 -12.15 11.87 19.02
CA VAL A 321 -12.18 12.31 17.62
C VAL A 321 -13.60 12.14 17.07
N GLY A 322 -14.21 10.96 17.18
CA GLY A 322 -15.56 10.75 16.65
C GLY A 322 -16.64 11.63 17.30
N THR A 323 -16.54 11.90 18.60
CA THR A 323 -17.42 12.87 19.28
C THR A 323 -17.23 14.29 18.74
N SER A 324 -16.00 14.68 18.39
CA SER A 324 -15.73 16.02 17.85
C SER A 324 -16.20 16.25 16.40
N LEU A 325 -16.46 15.17 15.65
CA LEU A 325 -16.77 15.24 14.21
C LEU A 325 -18.22 15.60 13.89
N HIS A 326 -19.12 15.59 14.88
CA HIS A 326 -20.52 15.97 14.65
C HIS A 326 -21.10 16.62 15.92
N PRO A 327 -21.80 17.76 15.79
CA PRO A 327 -22.30 18.51 16.93
C PRO A 327 -23.26 17.69 17.78
N GLU A 328 -24.06 16.80 17.21
CA GLU A 328 -25.01 16.01 18.01
C GLU A 328 -24.38 14.90 18.82
N HIS A 329 -23.14 14.51 18.52
CA HIS A 329 -22.48 13.44 19.26
C HIS A 329 -22.22 13.85 20.71
N LEU A 330 -22.47 12.90 21.60
CA LEU A 330 -22.17 13.01 23.01
C LEU A 330 -20.89 12.22 23.32
N PHE A 331 -20.26 12.55 24.44
CA PHE A 331 -19.17 11.74 24.96
C PHE A 331 -19.68 10.34 25.38
N PRO A 332 -18.79 9.32 25.36
CA PRO A 332 -19.08 8.00 25.92
C PRO A 332 -19.63 8.06 27.36
N ARG A 333 -20.45 7.10 27.77
CA ARG A 333 -21.17 7.14 29.07
C ARG A 333 -20.25 7.08 30.30
N ASP A 334 -19.08 6.51 30.15
CA ASP A 334 -18.02 6.50 31.14
C ASP A 334 -17.30 7.86 31.28
N VAL A 335 -17.47 8.76 30.30
CA VAL A 335 -16.99 10.16 30.32
C VAL A 335 -18.11 11.11 30.72
N CYS A 336 -19.31 10.92 30.18
CA CYS A 336 -20.51 11.70 30.49
C CYS A 336 -21.66 10.76 30.88
N PRO A 337 -21.94 10.56 32.18
CA PRO A 337 -22.95 9.60 32.62
C PRO A 337 -24.38 10.03 32.27
N GLY A 338 -24.60 11.28 31.83
CA GLY A 338 -25.89 11.81 31.39
C GLY A 338 -26.92 11.88 32.51
N SER A 339 -27.52 10.76 32.90
CA SER A 339 -28.53 10.67 33.97
C SER A 339 -28.00 11.08 35.35
N HIS A 340 -26.68 11.08 35.54
CA HIS A 340 -26.00 11.50 36.77
C HIS A 340 -25.17 12.77 36.54
N CYS A 341 -25.72 13.73 35.79
CA CYS A 341 -25.03 14.99 35.55
C CYS A 341 -24.83 15.74 36.88
N ILE A 342 -23.59 16.12 37.18
CA ILE A 342 -23.23 16.93 38.35
C ILE A 342 -23.18 18.44 38.03
N GLY A 343 -23.78 18.84 36.91
CA GLY A 343 -23.96 20.23 36.51
C GLY A 343 -22.65 21.02 36.47
N PRO A 344 -22.58 22.23 37.07
CA PRO A 344 -21.41 23.11 37.06
C PRO A 344 -20.10 22.51 37.58
N SER A 345 -20.15 21.44 38.36
CA SER A 345 -18.95 20.76 38.85
C SER A 345 -18.35 19.79 37.82
N CYS A 346 -19.08 19.46 36.75
CA CYS A 346 -18.65 18.56 35.68
C CYS A 346 -17.47 19.15 34.90
N PHE A 347 -16.46 18.33 34.65
CA PHE A 347 -15.29 18.71 33.84
C PHE A 347 -15.70 19.24 32.45
N LEU A 348 -16.61 18.53 31.78
CA LEU A 348 -17.07 18.89 30.43
C LEU A 348 -17.81 20.23 30.42
N PHE A 349 -18.58 20.52 31.47
CA PHE A 349 -19.34 21.77 31.59
C PHE A 349 -18.41 22.95 31.89
N ARG A 350 -17.43 22.77 32.81
CA ARG A 350 -16.47 23.82 33.18
C ARG A 350 -15.61 24.30 32.02
N HIS A 351 -15.40 23.44 31.04
CA HIS A 351 -14.63 23.75 29.83
C HIS A 351 -15.51 24.05 28.61
N ASP A 352 -16.82 24.23 28.78
CA ASP A 352 -17.77 24.61 27.73
C ASP A 352 -17.69 23.72 26.46
N LEU A 353 -17.51 22.41 26.65
CA LEU A 353 -17.36 21.50 25.51
C LEU A 353 -18.68 21.32 24.77
N SER A 354 -18.66 21.43 23.45
CA SER A 354 -19.88 21.38 22.61
C SER A 354 -20.62 20.04 22.67
N ALA A 355 -19.94 18.96 23.03
CA ALA A 355 -20.53 17.64 23.27
C ALA A 355 -21.02 17.40 24.71
N CYS A 356 -21.02 18.42 25.57
CA CYS A 356 -21.60 18.35 26.91
C CYS A 356 -23.14 18.29 26.83
N GLU A 357 -23.75 17.35 27.57
CA GLU A 357 -25.22 17.17 27.58
C GLU A 357 -25.95 18.28 28.37
N GLU A 358 -25.30 18.88 29.37
CA GLU A 358 -25.95 19.80 30.31
C GLU A 358 -26.38 21.14 29.68
N PRO A 359 -25.54 21.86 28.91
CA PRO A 359 -26.00 23.08 28.22
C PRO A 359 -27.22 22.82 27.33
N ARG A 360 -27.26 21.66 26.66
CA ARG A 360 -28.40 21.26 25.82
C ARG A 360 -29.67 21.07 26.63
N ARG A 361 -29.59 20.44 27.81
CA ARG A 361 -30.73 20.29 28.73
C ARG A 361 -31.25 21.63 29.23
N LEU A 362 -30.34 22.58 29.46
CA LEU A 362 -30.66 23.93 29.93
C LEU A 362 -31.11 24.88 28.79
N GLY A 363 -31.10 24.43 27.52
CA GLY A 363 -31.40 25.28 26.36
C GLY A 363 -30.33 26.35 26.07
N VAL A 364 -29.14 26.22 26.65
CA VAL A 364 -28.00 27.12 26.44
C VAL A 364 -27.17 26.59 25.29
N ARG A 365 -26.89 27.42 24.28
CA ARG A 365 -25.96 27.04 23.21
C ARG A 365 -24.53 27.06 23.76
N SER A 366 -23.82 25.93 23.62
CA SER A 366 -22.36 25.91 23.77
C SER A 366 -21.72 26.80 22.71
N ARG A 367 -20.55 27.38 23.03
CA ARG A 367 -19.80 28.25 22.11
C ARG A 367 -19.35 27.57 20.82
#